data_AF-A0A424XY49-F1
#
_entry.id   AF-A0A424XY49-F1
#
_cell.length_a   1.000
_cell.length_b   1.000
_cell.length_c   1.000
_cell.angle_alpha   90.00
_cell.angle_beta   90.00
_cell.angle_gamma   90.00
#
_symmetry.space_group_name_H-M   'P 1'
#
loop_
_entity.id
_entity.type
_entity.pdbx_description
1 polymer ?
#
loop_
_entity_poly.entity_id
_entity_poly.type
_entity_poly.pdbx_seq_one_letter_code
_entity_poly.pdbx_strand_id
1 'polypeptide(L)'
;MKNIVFLTTAIILFLLSAQSFAGYRIELHSGKYIVTNHFWEENGWIMFYQYGGQAGYPKSHVREITDTDMPEPVETPRQEQERDGADPGDGEMPADLDMEPEEFQAKVEQYQEELREVSINLLSNVELYKTMMNENNWPNTDDVKDKIESLQAKQDNLRRDILTLYEELPDWWHEIIQEQ
;
A
#
# COMPACT_ATOMS: atom_id res chain seq x y z
N MET A 1 -39.83 5.58 32.84
CA MET A 1 -38.39 5.93 32.75
C MET A 1 -37.55 4.90 32.00
N LYS A 2 -37.90 3.60 31.99
CA LYS A 2 -37.16 2.54 31.26
C LYS A 2 -37.18 2.69 29.73
N ASN A 3 -38.25 3.25 29.18
CA ASN A 3 -38.44 3.39 27.73
C ASN A 3 -37.65 4.57 27.12
N ILE A 4 -37.30 5.58 27.93
CA ILE A 4 -36.51 6.74 27.48
C ILE A 4 -35.04 6.35 27.38
N VAL A 5 -34.53 5.57 28.34
CA VAL A 5 -33.15 5.06 28.31
C VAL A 5 -32.92 4.16 27.09
N PHE A 6 -33.88 3.29 26.76
CA PHE A 6 -33.80 2.43 25.57
C PHE A 6 -33.77 3.23 24.26
N LEU A 7 -34.54 4.33 24.18
CA LEU A 7 -34.59 5.18 22.99
C LEU A 7 -33.27 5.95 22.80
N THR A 8 -32.68 6.48 23.88
CA THR A 8 -31.38 7.16 23.81
C THR A 8 -30.24 6.21 23.46
N THR A 9 -30.24 4.98 23.98
CA THR A 9 -29.21 3.98 23.64
C THR A 9 -29.29 3.56 22.17
N ALA A 10 -30.50 3.40 21.62
CA ALA A 10 -30.69 3.06 20.21
C ALA A 10 -30.19 4.17 19.26
N ILE A 11 -30.41 5.44 19.61
CA ILE A 11 -29.94 6.59 18.82
C ILE A 11 -28.41 6.68 18.82
N ILE A 12 -27.76 6.43 19.96
CA ILE A 12 -26.29 6.41 20.06
C ILE A 12 -25.71 5.26 19.24
N LEU A 13 -26.33 4.08 19.26
CA LEU A 13 -25.90 2.95 18.42
C LEU A 13 -26.04 3.25 16.92
N PHE A 14 -27.10 3.96 16.51
CA PHE A 14 -27.33 4.31 15.11
C PHE A 14 -26.36 5.39 14.58
N LEU A 15 -25.82 6.23 15.46
CA LEU A 15 -24.81 7.23 15.11
C LEU A 15 -23.40 6.65 14.93
N LEU A 16 -23.13 5.45 15.47
CA LEU A 16 -21.84 4.76 15.31
C LEU A 16 -21.70 4.04 13.96
N SER A 17 -22.81 3.73 13.27
CA SER A 17 -22.81 3.02 11.98
C SER A 17 -22.63 3.91 10.74
N ALA A 18 -22.37 5.22 10.91
CA ALA A 18 -22.26 6.18 9.81
C ALA A 18 -20.83 6.45 9.32
N GLN A 19 -19.85 5.64 9.72
CA GLN A 19 -18.52 5.67 9.11
C GLN A 19 -18.60 4.86 7.81
N SER A 20 -19.19 5.44 6.76
CA SER A 20 -19.06 4.88 5.41
C SER A 20 -17.61 5.02 4.98
N PHE A 21 -16.99 3.90 4.59
CA PHE A 21 -15.67 3.86 3.95
C PHE A 21 -15.76 4.58 2.61
N ALA A 22 -15.57 5.90 2.62
CA ALA A 22 -15.37 6.68 1.41
C ALA A 22 -13.89 6.61 1.04
N GLY A 23 -13.61 6.32 -0.23
CA GLY A 23 -12.26 6.49 -0.76
C GLY A 23 -11.92 7.98 -0.76
N TYR A 24 -10.64 8.30 -0.62
CA TYR A 24 -10.09 9.65 -0.74
C TYR A 24 -9.32 9.75 -2.04
N ARG A 25 -9.63 10.76 -2.84
CA ARG A 25 -8.84 11.15 -4.00
C ARG A 25 -7.85 12.23 -3.60
N ILE A 26 -6.58 11.89 -3.54
CA ILE A 26 -5.46 12.82 -3.33
C ILE A 26 -4.99 13.30 -4.70
N GLU A 27 -5.31 14.55 -5.06
CA GLU A 27 -4.83 15.17 -6.30
C GLU A 27 -3.56 15.98 -6.04
N LEU A 28 -2.54 15.75 -6.86
CA LEU A 28 -1.25 16.42 -6.78
C LEU A 28 -1.20 17.66 -7.67
N HIS A 29 -0.30 18.60 -7.37
CA HIS A 29 -0.04 19.77 -8.23
C HIS A 29 0.41 19.39 -9.64
N SER A 30 0.92 18.17 -9.85
CA SER A 30 1.27 17.62 -11.16
C SER A 30 0.06 17.22 -12.01
N GLY A 31 -1.16 17.25 -11.47
CA GLY A 31 -2.39 16.75 -12.11
C GLY A 31 -2.57 15.23 -12.03
N LYS A 32 -1.63 14.50 -11.44
CA LYS A 32 -1.80 13.09 -11.06
C LYS A 32 -2.72 13.01 -9.84
N TYR A 33 -3.40 11.87 -9.66
CA TYR A 33 -4.22 11.61 -8.48
C TYR A 33 -4.04 10.17 -7.99
N ILE A 34 -4.21 9.98 -6.69
CA ILE A 34 -4.24 8.67 -6.02
C ILE A 34 -5.60 8.50 -5.37
N VAL A 35 -6.15 7.30 -5.39
CA VAL A 35 -7.35 6.95 -4.62
C VAL A 35 -6.92 6.00 -3.48
N THR A 36 -7.30 6.31 -2.24
CA THR A 36 -6.95 5.53 -1.05
C THR A 36 -8.06 5.56 -0.01
N ASN A 37 -8.31 4.48 0.72
CA ASN A 37 -9.32 4.41 1.79
C ASN A 37 -8.90 5.15 3.05
N HIS A 38 -7.59 5.34 3.24
CA HIS A 38 -7.06 5.98 4.43
C HIS A 38 -5.81 6.78 4.12
N PHE A 39 -5.79 8.02 4.59
CA PHE A 39 -4.60 8.85 4.64
C PHE A 39 -4.44 9.44 6.04
N TRP A 40 -3.22 9.77 6.40
CA TRP A 40 -2.90 10.47 7.63
C TRP A 40 -1.83 11.52 7.37
N GLU A 41 -1.83 12.56 8.20
CA GLU A 41 -0.80 13.59 8.14
C GLU A 41 0.31 13.29 9.14
N GLU A 42 1.54 13.18 8.66
CA GLU A 42 2.72 12.93 9.51
C GLU A 42 3.86 13.84 9.08
N ASN A 43 4.37 14.69 9.98
CA ASN A 43 5.50 15.59 9.73
C ASN A 43 5.37 16.46 8.46
N GLY A 44 4.15 16.91 8.12
CA GLY A 44 3.89 17.69 6.90
C GLY A 44 3.75 16.86 5.62
N TRP A 45 3.60 15.54 5.75
CA TRP A 45 3.33 14.60 4.66
C TRP A 45 1.92 14.08 4.73
N ILE A 46 1.32 13.87 3.58
CA ILE A 46 0.12 13.07 3.43
C ILE A 46 0.57 11.65 3.13
N MET A 47 0.51 10.80 4.14
CA MET A 47 0.81 9.37 4.07
C MET A 47 -0.46 8.60 3.78
N PHE A 48 -0.36 7.49 3.06
CA PHE A 48 -1.48 6.62 2.72
C PHE A 48 -0.98 5.22 2.41
N TYR A 49 -1.90 4.25 2.43
CA TYR A 49 -1.59 2.90 2.00
C TYR A 49 -1.77 2.77 0.48
N GLN A 50 -0.78 2.17 -0.18
CA GLN A 50 -0.83 1.86 -1.59
C GLN A 50 -0.12 0.54 -1.86
N TYR A 51 -0.76 -0.36 -2.60
CA TYR A 51 -0.15 -1.60 -3.10
C TYR A 51 0.50 -2.49 -2.02
N GLY A 52 -0.12 -2.57 -0.83
CA GLY A 52 0.39 -3.36 0.29
C GLY A 52 1.55 -2.73 1.08
N GLY A 53 1.89 -1.47 0.81
CA GLY A 53 2.90 -0.71 1.54
C GLY A 53 2.45 0.71 1.90
N GLN A 54 3.33 1.45 2.57
CA GLN A 54 3.13 2.86 2.90
C GLN A 54 3.74 3.75 1.81
N ALA A 55 2.94 4.66 1.26
CA ALA A 55 3.40 5.71 0.37
C ALA A 55 3.04 7.08 0.96
N GLY A 56 3.64 8.15 0.45
CA GLY A 56 3.31 9.48 0.90
C GLY A 56 3.79 10.57 -0.04
N TYR A 57 3.09 11.69 -0.02
CA TYR A 57 3.49 12.91 -0.71
C TYR A 57 3.65 14.07 0.28
N PRO A 58 4.59 14.99 0.04
CA PRO A 58 4.65 16.23 0.79
C PRO A 58 3.33 16.98 0.66
N LYS A 59 2.83 17.56 1.74
CA LYS A 59 1.58 18.34 1.70
C LYS A 59 1.68 19.53 0.74
N SER A 60 2.87 20.07 0.52
CA SER A 60 3.14 21.12 -0.49
C SER A 60 2.93 20.65 -1.93
N HIS A 61 2.94 19.34 -2.20
CA HIS A 61 2.72 18.76 -3.52
C HIS A 61 1.29 18.26 -3.71
N VAL A 62 0.51 18.20 -2.63
CA VAL A 62 -0.91 17.85 -2.66
C VAL A 62 -1.72 19.12 -2.94
N ARG A 63 -2.44 19.11 -4.05
CA ARG A 63 -3.34 20.20 -4.44
C ARG A 63 -4.63 20.14 -3.64
N GLU A 64 -5.23 18.97 -3.56
CA GLU A 64 -6.55 18.77 -2.96
C GLU A 64 -6.75 17.31 -2.55
N ILE A 65 -7.49 17.09 -1.46
CA ILE A 65 -7.97 15.76 -1.07
C ILE A 65 -9.49 15.85 -1.05
N THR A 66 -10.16 15.00 -1.82
CA THR A 66 -11.62 14.99 -1.94
C THR A 66 -12.16 13.60 -1.69
N ASP A 67 -13.30 13.50 -1.01
CA ASP A 67 -14.02 12.24 -0.90
C ASP A 67 -14.43 11.76 -2.30
N THR A 68 -14.25 10.48 -2.56
CA THR A 68 -14.61 9.87 -3.82
C THR A 68 -15.33 8.55 -3.61
N ASP A 69 -16.43 8.40 -4.34
CA ASP A 69 -17.11 7.12 -4.53
C ASP A 69 -16.44 6.28 -5.62
N MET A 70 -15.34 6.76 -6.23
CA MET A 70 -14.53 5.89 -7.07
C MET A 70 -14.06 4.74 -6.19
N PRO A 71 -14.34 3.49 -6.59
CA PRO A 71 -13.63 2.38 -5.98
C PRO A 71 -12.14 2.70 -6.13
N GLU A 72 -11.35 2.42 -5.10
CA GLU A 72 -9.90 2.29 -5.31
C GLU A 72 -9.69 1.50 -6.61
N PRO A 73 -8.67 1.80 -7.42
CA PRO A 73 -8.29 0.88 -8.48
C PRO A 73 -8.18 -0.48 -7.82
N VAL A 74 -9.17 -1.34 -8.09
CA VAL A 74 -9.35 -2.62 -7.43
C VAL A 74 -8.00 -3.28 -7.56
N GLU A 75 -7.38 -3.59 -6.42
CA GLU A 75 -6.41 -4.67 -6.43
C GLU A 75 -7.19 -5.82 -7.03
N THR A 76 -7.01 -6.10 -8.31
CA THR A 76 -7.53 -7.33 -8.88
C THR A 76 -6.53 -8.42 -8.50
N PRO A 77 -6.78 -9.21 -7.44
CA PRO A 77 -7.04 -10.62 -7.61
C PRO A 77 -8.39 -10.74 -8.32
N ARG A 78 -8.41 -11.44 -9.45
CA ARG A 78 -9.65 -11.78 -10.12
C ARG A 78 -10.39 -12.79 -9.23
N GLN A 79 -11.39 -12.31 -8.49
CA GLN A 79 -12.43 -13.08 -7.78
C GLN A 79 -11.99 -14.22 -6.85
N GLU A 80 -12.01 -13.90 -5.56
CA GLU A 80 -12.52 -14.70 -4.44
C GLU A 80 -13.27 -16.00 -4.81
N GLN A 81 -12.79 -17.12 -4.27
CA GLN A 81 -13.67 -18.18 -3.80
C GLN A 81 -13.20 -18.67 -2.43
N GLU A 82 -13.99 -18.34 -1.41
CA GLU A 82 -13.85 -18.80 -0.02
C GLU A 82 -13.51 -20.30 0.07
N ARG A 83 -12.40 -20.65 0.73
CA ARG A 83 -12.31 -21.89 1.50
C ARG A 83 -11.56 -21.69 2.81
N ASP A 84 -12.31 -21.91 3.88
CA ASP A 84 -11.84 -22.19 5.23
C ASP A 84 -10.71 -23.23 5.23
N GLY A 85 -9.61 -22.90 5.91
CA GLY A 85 -8.61 -23.85 6.36
C GLY A 85 -7.18 -23.53 5.97
N ALA A 86 -6.63 -22.38 6.39
CA ALA A 86 -5.19 -22.10 6.27
C ALA A 86 -4.44 -22.64 7.50
N ASP A 87 -3.91 -23.85 7.35
CA ASP A 87 -2.68 -24.32 8.00
C ASP A 87 -1.50 -23.57 7.32
N PRO A 88 -0.51 -23.04 8.06
CA PRO A 88 0.45 -22.12 7.49
C PRO A 88 1.63 -22.91 6.89
N GLY A 89 1.86 -22.73 5.59
CA GLY A 89 3.11 -23.16 4.95
C GLY A 89 2.87 -23.83 3.61
N ASP A 90 3.69 -23.44 2.65
CA ASP A 90 3.84 -24.05 1.33
C ASP A 90 2.80 -23.58 0.31
N GLY A 91 3.04 -22.39 -0.26
CA GLY A 91 2.35 -21.93 -1.46
C GLY A 91 2.45 -23.00 -2.54
N GLU A 92 1.30 -23.59 -2.89
CA GLU A 92 1.22 -24.56 -3.96
C GLU A 92 1.70 -23.90 -5.26
N MET A 93 2.64 -24.58 -5.91
CA MET A 93 3.14 -24.21 -7.22
C MET A 93 1.95 -24.06 -8.19
N PRO A 94 1.83 -22.96 -8.95
CA PRO A 94 0.78 -22.85 -9.94
C PRO A 94 0.92 -24.02 -10.91
N ALA A 95 -0.16 -24.80 -11.04
CA ALA A 95 -0.17 -26.05 -11.81
C ALA A 95 0.15 -25.88 -13.33
N ASP A 96 0.26 -24.64 -13.81
CA ASP A 96 0.49 -24.28 -15.22
C ASP A 96 1.91 -23.72 -15.50
N LEU A 97 2.82 -23.70 -14.53
CA LEU A 97 4.22 -23.33 -14.78
C LEU A 97 5.05 -24.58 -15.11
N ASP A 98 5.51 -24.69 -16.36
CA ASP A 98 6.54 -25.65 -16.83
C ASP A 98 7.94 -25.36 -16.23
N MET A 99 8.00 -24.98 -14.94
CA MET A 99 9.23 -24.62 -14.24
C MET A 99 9.61 -25.72 -13.26
N GLU A 100 10.88 -26.12 -13.24
CA GLU A 100 11.37 -27.10 -12.27
C GLU A 100 11.28 -26.52 -10.84
N PRO A 101 10.95 -27.34 -9.82
CA PRO A 101 10.78 -26.87 -8.44
C PRO A 101 11.99 -26.10 -7.88
N GLU A 102 13.20 -26.51 -8.25
CA GLU A 102 14.44 -25.84 -7.84
C GLU A 102 14.60 -24.45 -8.47
N GLU A 103 14.18 -24.29 -9.73
CA GLU A 103 14.22 -23.01 -10.45
C GLU A 103 13.17 -22.03 -9.89
N PHE A 104 11.99 -22.56 -9.53
CA PHE A 104 10.95 -21.78 -8.87
C PHE A 104 11.44 -21.24 -7.51
N GLN A 105 11.98 -22.11 -6.66
CA GLN A 105 12.48 -21.70 -5.35
C GLN A 105 13.60 -20.65 -5.45
N ALA A 106 14.55 -20.84 -6.38
CA ALA A 106 15.62 -19.87 -6.60
C ALA A 106 15.06 -18.50 -7.05
N LYS A 107 14.00 -18.48 -7.85
CA LYS A 107 13.34 -17.26 -8.32
C LYS A 107 12.55 -16.57 -7.20
N VAL A 108 11.91 -17.33 -6.32
CA VAL A 108 11.24 -16.80 -5.12
C VAL A 108 12.26 -16.15 -4.18
N GLU A 109 13.37 -16.82 -3.90
CA GLU A 109 14.45 -16.27 -3.07
C GLU A 109 15.03 -14.98 -3.67
N GLN A 110 15.22 -14.96 -4.99
CA GLN A 110 15.64 -13.75 -5.71
C GLN A 110 14.63 -12.60 -5.52
N TYR A 111 13.33 -12.85 -5.69
CA TYR A 111 12.31 -11.82 -5.50
C TYR A 111 12.21 -11.33 -4.06
N GLN A 112 12.38 -12.21 -3.07
CA GLN A 112 12.43 -11.82 -1.66
C GLN A 112 13.64 -10.91 -1.36
N GLU A 113 14.82 -11.23 -1.91
CA GLU A 113 16.02 -10.41 -1.74
C GLU A 113 15.86 -9.04 -2.42
N GLU A 114 15.42 -9.02 -3.67
CA GLU A 114 15.19 -7.78 -4.41
C GLU A 114 14.12 -6.90 -3.72
N LEU A 115 13.05 -7.50 -3.19
CA LEU A 115 12.03 -6.77 -2.44
C LEU A 115 12.58 -6.18 -1.14
N ARG A 116 13.41 -6.93 -0.39
CA ARG A 116 14.08 -6.41 0.82
C ARG A 116 14.97 -5.23 0.48
N GLU A 117 15.80 -5.34 -0.55
CA GLU A 117 16.68 -4.26 -0.98
C GLU A 117 15.88 -3.01 -1.41
N VAL A 118 14.85 -3.20 -2.24
CA VAL A 118 14.02 -2.08 -2.72
C VAL A 118 13.30 -1.40 -1.56
N SER A 119 12.75 -2.17 -0.63
CA SER A 119 11.99 -1.64 0.52
C SER A 119 12.89 -0.83 1.47
N ILE A 120 14.08 -1.35 1.80
CA ILE A 120 15.08 -0.64 2.62
C ILE A 120 15.48 0.68 1.96
N ASN A 121 15.81 0.63 0.66
CA ASN A 121 16.21 1.83 -0.07
C ASN A 121 15.07 2.84 -0.17
N LEU A 122 13.83 2.38 -0.35
CA LEU A 122 12.67 3.26 -0.43
C LEU A 122 12.46 4.00 0.88
N LEU A 123 12.44 3.28 2.01
CA LEU A 123 12.31 3.87 3.33
C LEU A 123 13.41 4.91 3.60
N SER A 124 14.67 4.53 3.38
CA SER A 124 15.81 5.42 3.62
C SER A 124 15.78 6.68 2.75
N ASN A 125 15.40 6.58 1.47
CA ASN A 125 15.30 7.76 0.61
C ASN A 125 14.09 8.63 0.98
N VAL A 126 12.97 8.05 1.41
CA VAL A 126 11.83 8.81 1.93
C VAL A 126 12.22 9.58 3.21
N GLU A 127 12.94 8.95 4.14
CA GLU A 127 13.45 9.63 5.34
C GLU A 127 14.45 10.74 5.03
N LEU A 128 15.37 10.48 4.09
CA LEU A 128 16.32 11.48 3.61
C LEU A 128 15.59 12.67 3.02
N TYR A 129 14.61 12.42 2.16
CA TYR A 129 13.81 13.46 1.53
C TYR A 129 12.99 14.23 2.59
N LYS A 130 12.38 13.54 3.57
CA LYS A 130 11.71 14.17 4.74
C LYS A 130 12.65 15.11 5.49
N THR A 131 13.89 14.69 5.73
CA THR A 131 14.91 15.49 6.42
C THR A 131 15.30 16.74 5.62
N MET A 132 15.57 16.58 4.31
CA MET A 132 15.90 17.71 3.42
C MET A 132 14.78 18.76 3.35
N MET A 133 13.52 18.32 3.35
CA MET A 133 12.35 19.19 3.35
C MET A 133 12.24 19.99 4.67
N ASN A 134 12.49 19.35 5.81
CA ASN A 134 12.46 20.01 7.12
C ASN A 134 13.59 21.04 7.27
N GLU A 135 14.76 20.80 6.66
CA GLU A 135 15.93 21.68 6.73
C GLU A 135 15.88 22.84 5.70
N ASN A 136 14.80 22.98 4.93
CA ASN A 136 14.68 23.94 3.81
C ASN A 136 15.78 23.79 2.75
N ASN A 137 16.35 22.59 2.58
CA ASN A 137 17.39 22.31 1.59
C ASN A 137 16.81 21.93 0.22
N TRP A 138 15.80 22.70 -0.23
CA TRP A 138 14.99 22.46 -1.43
C TRP A 138 15.78 22.28 -2.75
N PRO A 139 16.89 22.99 -3.03
CA PRO A 139 17.56 22.91 -4.33
C PRO A 139 18.21 21.55 -4.65
N ASN A 140 18.21 20.59 -3.71
CA ASN A 140 18.91 19.31 -3.86
C ASN A 140 17.98 18.09 -3.66
N THR A 141 16.67 18.27 -3.76
CA THR A 141 15.70 17.18 -3.51
C THR A 141 15.32 16.39 -4.76
N ASP A 142 15.61 16.91 -5.96
CA ASP A 142 15.18 16.29 -7.23
C ASP A 142 15.80 14.91 -7.41
N ASP A 143 17.11 14.75 -7.15
CA ASP A 143 17.79 13.45 -7.25
C ASP A 143 17.18 12.40 -6.31
N VAL A 144 16.85 12.80 -5.07
CA VAL A 144 16.25 11.90 -4.07
C VAL A 144 14.82 11.55 -4.47
N LYS A 145 14.06 12.51 -5.01
CA LYS A 145 12.71 12.27 -5.51
C LYS A 145 12.71 11.30 -6.68
N ASP A 146 13.58 11.52 -7.68
CA ASP A 146 13.73 10.63 -8.83
C ASP A 146 14.13 9.22 -8.37
N LYS A 147 14.97 9.12 -7.33
CA LYS A 147 15.33 7.85 -6.71
C LYS A 147 14.12 7.15 -6.09
N ILE A 148 13.30 7.86 -5.30
CA ILE A 148 12.05 7.33 -4.72
C ILE A 148 11.12 6.82 -5.82
N GLU A 149 10.87 7.63 -6.86
CA GLU A 149 10.00 7.24 -7.98
C GLU A 149 10.53 5.99 -8.70
N SER A 150 11.85 5.90 -8.89
CA SER A 150 12.48 4.71 -9.50
C SER A 150 12.36 3.46 -8.64
N LEU A 151 12.42 3.59 -7.31
CA LEU A 151 12.29 2.47 -6.37
C LEU A 151 10.84 1.98 -6.28
N GLN A 152 9.88 2.90 -6.26
CA GLN A 152 8.45 2.56 -6.35
C GLN A 152 8.14 1.81 -7.65
N ALA A 153 8.67 2.27 -8.79
CA ALA A 153 8.51 1.58 -10.06
C ALA A 153 9.13 0.17 -10.05
N LYS A 154 10.27 -0.03 -9.36
CA LYS A 154 10.86 -1.37 -9.17
C LYS A 154 9.98 -2.27 -8.30
N GLN A 155 9.47 -1.76 -7.18
CA GLN A 155 8.55 -2.49 -6.32
C GLN A 155 7.30 -2.92 -7.11
N ASP A 156 6.73 -2.02 -7.92
CA ASP A 156 5.58 -2.34 -8.78
C ASP A 156 5.89 -3.40 -9.83
N ASN A 157 7.10 -3.40 -10.40
CA ASN A 157 7.53 -4.43 -11.34
C ASN A 157 7.66 -5.79 -10.64
N LEU A 158 8.31 -5.84 -9.47
CA LEU A 158 8.42 -7.05 -8.65
C LEU A 158 7.05 -7.60 -8.30
N ARG A 159 6.11 -6.74 -7.89
CA ARG A 159 4.72 -7.13 -7.61
C ARG A 159 4.09 -7.85 -8.80
N ARG A 160 4.22 -7.27 -10.00
CA ARG A 160 3.65 -7.86 -11.22
C ARG A 160 4.31 -9.19 -11.55
N ASP A 161 5.62 -9.28 -11.42
CA ASP A 161 6.37 -10.50 -11.68
C ASP A 161 6.00 -11.62 -10.70
N ILE A 162 5.83 -11.31 -9.41
CA ILE A 162 5.36 -12.26 -8.40
C ILE A 162 3.94 -12.73 -8.72
N LEU A 163 3.05 -11.83 -9.14
CA LEU A 163 1.70 -12.18 -9.58
C LEU A 163 1.67 -12.98 -10.90
N THR A 164 2.79 -13.11 -11.62
CA THR A 164 2.88 -14.10 -12.72
C THR A 164 3.19 -15.50 -12.19
N LEU A 165 3.78 -15.59 -11.00
CA LEU A 165 4.16 -16.83 -10.33
C LEU A 165 3.15 -17.28 -9.26
N TYR A 166 2.28 -16.39 -8.81
CA TYR A 166 1.29 -16.65 -7.77
C TYR A 166 -0.04 -16.03 -8.20
N GLU A 167 -1.15 -16.66 -7.86
CA GLU A 167 -2.47 -16.08 -8.14
C GLU A 167 -2.73 -14.80 -7.33
N GLU A 168 -2.12 -14.71 -6.15
CA GLU A 168 -2.17 -13.58 -5.23
C GLU A 168 -0.80 -13.27 -4.62
N LEU A 169 -0.67 -12.15 -3.92
CA LEU A 169 0.59 -11.82 -3.26
C LEU A 169 0.82 -12.75 -2.06
N PRO A 170 1.96 -13.45 -2.00
CA PRO A 170 2.25 -14.35 -0.90
C PRO A 170 2.55 -13.57 0.40
N ASP A 171 2.32 -14.19 1.55
CA ASP A 171 2.46 -13.55 2.88
C ASP A 171 3.81 -12.84 3.08
N TRP A 172 4.90 -13.45 2.59
CA TRP A 172 6.24 -12.89 2.70
C TRP A 172 6.38 -11.52 2.02
N TRP A 173 5.55 -11.18 1.03
CA TRP A 173 5.53 -9.85 0.42
C TRP A 173 5.18 -8.78 1.47
N HIS A 174 4.14 -9.04 2.25
CA HIS A 174 3.64 -8.12 3.26
C HIS A 174 4.56 -8.10 4.49
N GLU A 175 5.10 -9.26 4.89
CA GLU A 175 6.07 -9.35 5.98
C GLU A 175 7.31 -8.51 5.70
N ILE A 176 7.91 -8.66 4.51
CA ILE A 176 9.12 -7.92 4.13
C ILE A 176 8.90 -6.40 4.12
N ILE A 177 7.72 -5.95 3.70
CA ILE A 177 7.38 -4.52 3.64
C ILE A 177 7.06 -3.96 5.04
N GLN A 178 6.51 -4.76 5.95
CA GLN A 178 6.12 -4.35 7.29
C GLN A 178 7.26 -4.44 8.33
N GLU A 179 8.30 -5.24 8.08
CA GLU A 179 9.44 -5.39 9.00
C GLU A 179 10.44 -4.21 9.00
N GLN A 180 10.22 -3.18 8.17
CA GLN A 180 11.11 -2.01 8.02
C GLN A 180 10.63 -0.81 8.84
#